data_AF-A0A2S0NBQ7-F1
#
_entry.id   AF-A0A2S0NBQ7-F1
#
_cell.length_a   1.000
_cell.length_b   1.000
_cell.length_c   1.000
_cell.angle_alpha   90.00
_cell.angle_beta   90.00
_cell.angle_gamma   90.00
#
_symmetry.space_group_name_H-M   'P 1'
#
loop_
_entity.id
_entity.type
_entity.pdbx_description
1 polymer ?
#
loop_
_entity_poly.entity_id
_entity_poly.type
_entity_poly.pdbx_seq_one_letter_code
_entity_poly.pdbx_strand_id
1 'polypeptide(L)'
;MRLFSRIAAGCAALIWAGQGFAADPRTCPVSPDVVAAADLLLVDPRNERRFWRDRFGADAAYLLIRYGELPEAAAASLVNGLAARPKPPQRIEELRLAMLPTAERKAAYLAARTSPLPGPGTLSVLRAFVLDGEADWLFADIARAAAAGAPAQAVGALQVTLARALADLDRDTNLRVAERAEAHGLWTLARDLAAYRGDMEAWLAVVRRSPQPPADARSLAALFAPVWRGSLMPGLARPARDALPADLRAAVDLLDAGRPAGAEGFDTVLDLLGVTPAATILATAMNQTGEPRLGSEVAAPLLKGIRDRQIDPAADGDAIRALILAGTVRVLGAERARTLLASFPGPGDTWPAGNALVTLERSLTRRSLAAYVRGEAPAPPRPPLLSVDFDWSGWLNAAQSIRRGEPAPDSYRIVEAEVLFAAGRHAAALGLLRALGPTDEVRQQAHTMLVALDQRCGGTLWPQAPVSEPLYRFPPRRS
;
A
#
# COMPACT_ATOMS: atom_id res chain seq x y z
N MET A 1 54.23 32.08 -2.33
CA MET A 1 53.25 31.46 -3.24
C MET A 1 53.23 29.95 -3.01
N ARG A 2 52.42 29.54 -2.03
CA ARG A 2 52.10 28.16 -1.63
C ARG A 2 50.61 28.16 -1.26
N LEU A 3 50.01 26.97 -1.31
CA LEU A 3 48.60 26.64 -1.04
C LEU A 3 47.63 26.95 -2.17
N PHE A 4 47.29 25.94 -2.98
CA PHE A 4 45.94 25.63 -3.46
C PHE A 4 45.98 24.28 -4.21
N SER A 5 46.12 23.18 -3.47
CA SER A 5 45.78 21.84 -3.98
C SER A 5 45.74 20.87 -2.79
N ARG A 6 44.56 20.71 -2.18
CA ARG A 6 44.16 19.64 -1.22
C ARG A 6 42.82 19.97 -0.54
N ILE A 7 41.76 20.24 -1.31
CA ILE A 7 40.36 20.14 -0.83
C ILE A 7 39.50 19.67 -2.00
N ALA A 8 39.65 18.41 -2.40
CA ALA A 8 38.76 17.79 -3.40
C ALA A 8 38.57 16.27 -3.20
N ALA A 9 38.99 15.71 -2.06
CA ALA A 9 38.94 14.27 -1.79
C ALA A 9 38.27 13.93 -0.45
N GLY A 10 37.40 14.82 0.08
CA GLY A 10 36.83 14.71 1.42
C GLY A 10 35.31 14.69 1.54
N CYS A 11 34.55 14.79 0.44
CA CYS A 11 33.07 14.88 0.49
C CYS A 11 32.34 13.86 -0.40
N ALA A 12 32.95 12.70 -0.70
CA ALA A 12 32.34 11.65 -1.52
C ALA A 12 31.80 10.45 -0.70
N ALA A 13 31.64 10.57 0.61
CA ALA A 13 31.31 9.43 1.49
C ALA A 13 30.02 9.57 2.34
N LEU A 14 29.12 10.52 2.06
CA LEU A 14 27.89 10.70 2.86
C LEU A 14 26.60 10.91 2.06
N ILE A 15 26.53 10.43 0.81
CA ILE A 15 25.30 10.43 0.01
C ILE A 15 24.96 9.02 -0.46
N TRP A 16 24.87 8.06 0.46
CA TRP A 16 24.24 6.75 0.22
C TRP A 16 23.57 6.26 1.52
N ALA A 17 22.59 7.03 2.01
CA ALA A 17 21.61 6.55 2.97
C ALA A 17 20.24 6.51 2.28
N GLY A 18 20.15 5.66 1.25
CA GLY A 18 18.91 5.18 0.67
C GLY A 18 18.74 3.70 0.96
N GLN A 19 19.12 3.25 2.16
CA GLN A 19 18.73 1.93 2.64
C GLN A 19 17.33 2.06 3.23
N GLY A 20 16.33 1.76 2.40
CA GLY A 20 14.95 1.55 2.83
C GLY A 20 14.82 0.27 3.65
N PHE A 21 15.56 0.15 4.75
CA PHE A 21 15.09 -0.71 5.83
C PHE A 21 13.83 -0.03 6.35
N ALA A 22 12.67 -0.65 6.12
CA ALA A 22 11.47 -0.30 6.85
C ALA A 22 11.85 -0.22 8.33
N ALA A 23 11.54 0.92 8.97
CA ALA A 23 11.85 1.13 10.38
C ALA A 23 11.39 -0.11 11.16
N ASP A 24 12.23 -0.59 12.09
CA ASP A 24 11.88 -1.75 12.89
C ASP A 24 10.57 -1.45 13.62
N PRO A 25 9.47 -2.18 13.36
CA PRO A 25 8.17 -1.93 13.98
C PRO A 25 8.29 -1.82 15.51
N ARG A 26 9.25 -2.56 16.10
CA ARG A 26 9.55 -2.61 17.53
C ARG A 26 10.03 -1.29 18.12
N THR A 27 10.56 -0.40 17.29
CA THR A 27 11.11 0.90 17.70
C THR A 27 10.13 2.05 17.46
N CYS A 28 8.97 1.77 16.87
CA CYS A 28 8.00 2.81 16.55
C CYS A 28 7.28 3.33 17.81
N PRO A 29 7.20 4.66 18.02
CA PRO A 29 6.54 5.24 19.20
C PRO A 29 5.05 4.88 19.35
N VAL A 30 4.35 4.58 18.24
CA VAL A 30 2.92 4.25 18.26
C VAL A 30 2.63 2.75 18.28
N SER A 31 3.65 1.90 18.48
CA SER A 31 3.48 0.44 18.59
C SER A 31 2.46 0.01 19.66
N PRO A 32 2.41 0.62 20.86
CA PRO A 32 1.39 0.28 21.85
C PRO A 32 -0.03 0.54 21.34
N ASP A 33 -0.24 1.58 20.53
CA ASP A 33 -1.54 1.89 19.92
C ASP A 33 -1.91 0.88 18.82
N VAL A 34 -0.93 0.39 18.04
CA VAL A 34 -1.13 -0.69 17.06
C VAL A 34 -1.60 -1.96 17.74
N VAL A 35 -0.91 -2.38 18.80
CA VAL A 35 -1.28 -3.56 19.61
C VAL A 35 -2.68 -3.38 20.20
N ALA A 36 -2.95 -2.22 20.80
CA ALA A 36 -4.24 -1.89 21.40
C ALA A 36 -5.41 -1.90 20.41
N ALA A 37 -5.17 -1.48 19.15
CA ALA A 37 -6.16 -1.53 18.07
C ALA A 37 -6.36 -2.96 17.54
N ALA A 38 -5.28 -3.74 17.43
CA ALA A 38 -5.35 -5.14 17.05
C ALA A 38 -6.16 -5.96 18.07
N ASP A 39 -5.92 -5.79 19.37
CA ASP A 39 -6.67 -6.49 20.42
C ASP A 39 -8.18 -6.24 20.33
N LEU A 40 -8.59 -4.99 20.07
CA LEU A 40 -10.00 -4.63 19.87
C LEU A 40 -10.63 -5.40 18.70
N LEU A 41 -9.88 -5.58 17.60
CA LEU A 41 -10.33 -6.30 16.41
C LEU A 41 -10.35 -7.82 16.56
N LEU A 42 -9.61 -8.36 17.53
CA LEU A 42 -9.57 -9.80 17.78
C LEU A 42 -10.74 -10.28 18.65
N VAL A 43 -11.48 -9.37 19.30
CA VAL A 43 -12.73 -9.72 20.02
C VAL A 43 -13.82 -10.17 19.06
N ASP A 44 -14.64 -11.15 19.45
CA ASP A 44 -15.78 -11.59 18.64
C ASP A 44 -16.82 -10.48 18.44
N PRO A 45 -17.37 -10.33 17.23
CA PRO A 45 -18.37 -9.30 16.95
C PRO A 45 -19.70 -9.59 17.64
N ARG A 46 -20.34 -8.54 18.16
CA ARG A 46 -21.64 -8.67 18.83
C ARG A 46 -22.82 -8.87 17.88
N ASN A 47 -22.74 -8.30 16.67
CA ASN A 47 -23.86 -8.26 15.72
C ASN A 47 -23.51 -9.01 14.43
N GLU A 48 -23.41 -10.33 14.51
CA GLU A 48 -23.24 -11.16 13.32
C GLU A 48 -24.50 -11.09 12.43
N ARG A 49 -24.48 -10.24 11.40
CA ARG A 49 -25.49 -10.30 10.34
C ARG A 49 -25.44 -11.69 9.67
N ARG A 50 -26.56 -12.17 9.12
CA ARG A 50 -26.67 -13.49 8.45
C ARG A 50 -25.57 -13.75 7.39
N PHE A 51 -25.03 -12.70 6.77
CA PHE A 51 -23.96 -12.76 5.76
C PHE A 51 -22.71 -11.98 6.17
N TRP A 52 -22.42 -11.92 7.46
CA TRP A 52 -21.22 -11.26 7.97
C TRP A 52 -19.96 -12.12 7.77
N ARG A 53 -18.83 -11.47 7.47
CA ARG A 53 -17.50 -12.07 7.36
C ARG A 53 -16.50 -11.20 8.10
N ASP A 54 -15.66 -11.79 8.96
CA ASP A 54 -14.58 -11.05 9.58
C ASP A 54 -13.50 -10.70 8.54
N ARG A 55 -13.42 -9.43 8.17
CA ARG A 55 -12.44 -8.93 7.20
C ARG A 55 -11.15 -8.46 7.85
N PHE A 56 -11.16 -8.21 9.17
CA PHE A 56 -10.12 -7.46 9.85
C PHE A 56 -9.26 -8.34 10.77
N GLY A 57 -9.81 -9.46 11.25
CA GLY A 57 -9.15 -10.30 12.25
C GLY A 57 -7.79 -10.85 11.82
N ALA A 58 -7.58 -11.18 10.54
CA ALA A 58 -6.29 -11.68 10.05
C ALA A 58 -5.22 -10.56 10.01
N ASP A 59 -5.58 -9.36 9.56
CA ASP A 59 -4.68 -8.20 9.55
C ASP A 59 -4.32 -7.78 10.99
N ALA A 60 -5.31 -7.78 11.88
CA ALA A 60 -5.10 -7.52 13.30
C ALA A 60 -4.19 -8.56 13.95
N ALA A 61 -4.40 -9.85 13.67
CA ALA A 61 -3.54 -10.92 14.18
C ALA A 61 -2.09 -10.77 13.69
N TYR A 62 -1.90 -10.51 12.40
CA TYR A 62 -0.57 -10.26 11.84
C TYR A 62 0.12 -9.08 12.53
N LEU A 63 -0.57 -7.94 12.68
CA LEU A 63 0.01 -6.77 13.33
C LEU A 63 0.27 -6.99 14.82
N LEU A 64 -0.60 -7.71 15.52
CA LEU A 64 -0.35 -8.11 16.91
C LEU A 64 0.91 -8.95 17.00
N ILE A 65 1.10 -9.93 16.12
CA ILE A 65 2.30 -10.77 16.09
C ILE A 65 3.56 -9.92 15.86
N ARG A 66 3.50 -8.97 14.92
CA ARG A 66 4.65 -8.13 14.53
C ARG A 66 4.99 -7.05 15.57
N TYR A 67 4.01 -6.36 16.12
CA TYR A 67 4.20 -5.23 17.03
C TYR A 67 4.16 -5.63 18.51
N GLY A 68 3.42 -6.69 18.84
CA GLY A 68 3.34 -7.25 20.20
C GLY A 68 4.41 -8.29 20.50
N GLU A 69 5.30 -8.59 19.55
CA GLU A 69 6.41 -9.53 19.69
C GLU A 69 5.96 -10.91 20.21
N LEU A 70 4.83 -11.41 19.72
CA LEU A 70 4.31 -12.70 20.18
C LEU A 70 5.32 -13.81 19.88
N PRO A 71 5.71 -14.63 20.88
CA PRO A 71 6.49 -15.83 20.64
C PRO A 71 5.80 -16.76 19.65
N GLU A 72 6.57 -17.55 18.89
CA GLU A 72 6.05 -18.42 17.82
C GLU A 72 4.87 -19.30 18.28
N ALA A 73 4.97 -19.91 19.47
CA ALA A 73 3.90 -20.71 20.04
C ALA A 73 2.62 -19.90 20.33
N ALA A 74 2.75 -18.68 20.84
CA ALA A 74 1.62 -17.79 21.11
C ALA A 74 0.99 -17.28 19.80
N ALA A 75 1.81 -16.93 18.81
CA ALA A 75 1.37 -16.53 17.48
C ALA A 75 0.60 -17.67 16.79
N ALA A 76 1.11 -18.91 16.84
CA ALA A 76 0.44 -20.08 16.31
C ALA A 76 -0.88 -20.36 17.04
N SER A 77 -0.89 -20.29 18.37
CA SER A 77 -2.11 -20.46 19.18
C SER A 77 -3.19 -19.42 18.84
N LEU A 78 -2.80 -18.15 18.66
CA LEU A 78 -3.69 -17.08 18.24
C LEU A 78 -4.33 -17.40 16.89
N VAL A 79 -3.52 -17.70 15.88
CA VAL A 79 -4.01 -17.97 14.52
C VAL A 79 -4.89 -19.21 14.46
N ASN A 80 -4.50 -20.29 15.15
CA ASN A 80 -5.32 -21.50 15.23
C ASN A 80 -6.65 -21.26 15.95
N GLY A 81 -6.65 -20.46 17.03
CA GLY A 81 -7.87 -20.07 17.72
C GLY A 81 -8.82 -19.26 16.84
N LEU A 82 -8.29 -18.35 16.02
CA LEU A 82 -9.08 -17.60 15.03
C LEU A 82 -9.63 -18.48 13.91
N ALA A 83 -8.83 -19.44 13.43
CA ALA A 83 -9.23 -20.39 12.39
C ALA A 83 -10.33 -21.35 12.88
N ALA A 84 -10.37 -21.66 14.18
CA ALA A 84 -11.36 -22.55 14.79
C ALA A 84 -12.71 -21.87 15.09
N ARG A 85 -12.84 -20.56 14.87
CA ARG A 85 -14.12 -19.84 15.08
C ARG A 85 -15.18 -20.34 14.10
N PRO A 86 -16.48 -20.28 14.46
CA PRO A 86 -17.57 -20.61 13.54
C PRO A 86 -17.54 -19.82 12.23
N LYS A 87 -17.04 -18.59 12.28
CA LYS A 87 -16.81 -17.69 11.14
C LYS A 87 -15.37 -17.18 11.18
N PRO A 88 -14.41 -17.93 10.60
CA PRO A 88 -13.01 -17.56 10.64
C PRO A 88 -12.74 -16.28 9.82
N PRO A 89 -11.69 -15.51 10.16
CA PRO A 89 -11.29 -14.34 9.37
C PRO A 89 -10.99 -14.68 7.92
N GLN A 90 -11.37 -13.78 7.02
CA GLN A 90 -11.34 -13.97 5.56
C GLN A 90 -10.00 -14.51 5.04
N ARG A 91 -8.89 -14.02 5.60
CA ARG A 91 -7.52 -14.33 5.18
C ARG A 91 -6.73 -15.12 6.22
N ILE A 92 -7.42 -15.72 7.21
CA ILE A 92 -6.72 -16.42 8.30
C ILE A 92 -5.88 -17.58 7.79
N GLU A 93 -6.34 -18.26 6.74
CA GLU A 93 -5.62 -19.38 6.13
C GLU A 93 -4.32 -18.93 5.46
N GLU A 94 -4.33 -17.78 4.79
CA GLU A 94 -3.13 -17.21 4.19
C GLU A 94 -2.09 -16.84 5.26
N LEU A 95 -2.54 -16.20 6.35
CA LEU A 95 -1.68 -15.90 7.49
C LEU A 95 -1.11 -17.18 8.12
N ARG A 96 -1.96 -18.18 8.34
CA ARG A 96 -1.57 -19.49 8.91
C ARG A 96 -0.49 -20.14 8.06
N LEU A 97 -0.71 -20.27 6.75
CA LEU A 97 0.24 -20.89 5.83
C LEU A 97 1.57 -20.10 5.76
N ALA A 98 1.52 -18.77 5.73
CA ALA A 98 2.73 -17.94 5.74
C ALA A 98 3.54 -18.12 7.04
N MET A 99 2.87 -18.42 8.16
CA MET A 99 3.49 -18.68 9.46
C MET A 99 3.92 -20.12 9.70
N LEU A 100 3.58 -21.09 8.83
CA LEU A 100 4.03 -22.46 9.03
C LEU A 100 5.55 -22.59 8.79
N PRO A 101 6.24 -23.48 9.51
CA PRO A 101 7.61 -23.89 9.17
C PRO A 101 7.68 -24.43 7.75
N THR A 102 8.84 -24.26 7.10
CA THR A 102 9.15 -24.73 5.74
C THR A 102 8.74 -26.20 5.54
N ALA A 103 9.07 -27.07 6.50
CA ALA A 103 8.79 -28.51 6.44
C ALA A 103 7.29 -28.84 6.34
N GLU A 104 6.40 -28.00 6.88
CA GLU A 104 4.96 -28.24 6.96
C GLU A 104 4.17 -27.43 5.92
N ARG A 105 4.65 -26.23 5.59
CA ARG A 105 3.94 -25.26 4.74
C ARG A 105 3.55 -25.84 3.41
N LYS A 106 4.48 -26.50 2.72
CA LYS A 106 4.24 -27.07 1.39
C LYS A 106 3.12 -28.11 1.40
N ALA A 107 3.13 -29.02 2.38
CA ALA A 107 2.10 -30.06 2.50
C ALA A 107 0.72 -29.43 2.80
N ALA A 108 0.66 -28.49 3.74
CA ALA A 108 -0.56 -27.79 4.09
C ALA A 108 -1.11 -26.95 2.92
N TYR A 109 -0.24 -26.23 2.20
CA TYR A 109 -0.59 -25.45 1.02
C TYR A 109 -1.20 -26.33 -0.07
N LEU A 110 -0.56 -27.47 -0.38
CA LEU A 110 -1.07 -28.40 -1.39
C LEU A 110 -2.41 -29.03 -0.98
N ALA A 111 -2.62 -29.31 0.31
CA ALA A 111 -3.88 -29.83 0.82
C ALA A 111 -5.02 -28.79 0.77
N ALA A 112 -4.72 -27.50 0.99
CA ALA A 112 -5.70 -26.42 0.97
C ALA A 112 -6.02 -25.90 -0.45
N ARG A 113 -5.19 -26.24 -1.44
CA ARG A 113 -5.28 -25.71 -2.79
C ARG A 113 -6.42 -26.35 -3.58
N THR A 114 -7.28 -25.51 -4.15
CA THR A 114 -8.42 -25.93 -4.98
C THR A 114 -8.21 -25.75 -6.48
N SER A 115 -7.14 -25.07 -6.90
CA SER A 115 -6.84 -24.77 -8.31
C SER A 115 -5.38 -25.04 -8.65
N PRO A 116 -5.05 -25.54 -9.86
CA PRO A 116 -3.68 -25.72 -10.32
C PRO A 116 -2.85 -24.43 -10.41
N LEU A 117 -3.46 -23.24 -10.37
CA LEU A 117 -2.71 -21.99 -10.18
C LEU A 117 -2.96 -21.41 -8.79
N PRO A 118 -1.91 -20.89 -8.11
CA PRO A 118 -2.08 -20.12 -6.89
C PRO A 118 -3.04 -18.94 -7.13
N GLY A 119 -4.02 -18.76 -6.24
CA GLY A 119 -4.97 -17.64 -6.31
C GLY A 119 -4.39 -16.33 -5.77
N PRO A 120 -5.04 -15.18 -6.04
CA PRO A 120 -4.59 -13.87 -5.58
C PRO A 120 -4.47 -13.74 -4.05
N GLY A 121 -5.32 -14.44 -3.27
CA GLY A 121 -5.26 -14.49 -1.80
C GLY A 121 -4.21 -15.45 -1.24
N THR A 122 -3.12 -15.71 -1.97
CA THR A 122 -2.01 -16.56 -1.51
C THR A 122 -0.65 -15.88 -1.57
N LEU A 123 -0.60 -14.60 -1.95
CA LEU A 123 0.66 -13.88 -2.20
C LEU A 123 1.60 -13.87 -1.01
N SER A 124 1.08 -13.77 0.22
CA SER A 124 1.91 -13.82 1.42
C SER A 124 2.59 -15.18 1.58
N VAL A 125 1.88 -16.26 1.23
CA VAL A 125 2.40 -17.64 1.24
C VAL A 125 3.44 -17.84 0.14
N LEU A 126 3.15 -17.34 -1.08
CA LEU A 126 4.09 -17.42 -2.21
C LEU A 126 5.39 -16.68 -1.92
N ARG A 127 5.29 -15.48 -1.33
CA ARG A 127 6.45 -14.75 -0.84
C ARG A 127 7.22 -15.56 0.20
N ALA A 128 6.53 -16.18 1.16
CA ALA A 128 7.19 -17.00 2.19
C ALA A 128 7.97 -18.17 1.57
N PHE A 129 7.43 -18.86 0.56
CA PHE A 129 8.16 -19.89 -0.19
C PHE A 129 9.45 -19.35 -0.82
N VAL A 130 9.41 -18.16 -1.43
CA VAL A 130 10.60 -17.55 -2.03
C VAL A 130 11.66 -17.22 -0.97
N LEU A 131 11.23 -16.62 0.15
CA LEU A 131 12.15 -16.16 1.20
C LEU A 131 12.76 -17.30 2.02
N ASP A 132 12.03 -18.40 2.20
CA ASP A 132 12.50 -19.54 3.00
C ASP A 132 13.20 -20.62 2.15
N GLY A 133 13.69 -20.26 0.96
CA GLY A 133 14.51 -21.13 0.12
C GLY A 133 13.75 -22.16 -0.72
N GLU A 134 12.42 -22.11 -0.77
CA GLU A 134 11.57 -23.04 -1.54
C GLU A 134 11.19 -22.49 -2.94
N ALA A 135 11.86 -21.44 -3.40
CA ALA A 135 11.59 -20.78 -4.68
C ALA A 135 11.59 -21.75 -5.86
N ASP A 136 12.55 -22.69 -5.94
CA ASP A 136 12.66 -23.63 -7.06
C ASP A 136 11.46 -24.55 -7.17
N TRP A 137 10.93 -25.02 -6.03
CA TRP A 137 9.72 -25.82 -6.03
C TRP A 137 8.51 -25.00 -6.49
N LEU A 138 8.34 -23.78 -5.95
CA LEU A 138 7.24 -22.91 -6.33
C LEU A 138 7.28 -22.59 -7.83
N PHE A 139 8.45 -22.28 -8.36
CA PHE A 139 8.60 -21.89 -9.76
C PHE A 139 8.36 -23.09 -10.70
N ALA A 140 8.87 -24.26 -10.35
CA ALA A 140 8.54 -25.50 -11.06
C ALA A 140 7.04 -25.81 -11.00
N ASP A 141 6.37 -25.51 -9.89
CA ASP A 141 4.93 -25.71 -9.75
C ASP A 141 4.11 -24.79 -10.67
N ILE A 142 4.46 -23.50 -10.73
CA ILE A 142 3.83 -22.54 -11.65
C ILE A 142 4.08 -22.94 -13.11
N ALA A 143 5.32 -23.33 -13.44
CA ALA A 143 5.67 -23.78 -14.78
C ALA A 143 4.90 -25.04 -15.19
N ARG A 144 4.74 -26.01 -14.28
CA ARG A 144 3.91 -27.20 -14.52
C ARG A 144 2.45 -26.86 -14.75
N ALA A 145 1.89 -25.91 -13.99
CA ALA A 145 0.52 -25.47 -14.20
C ALA A 145 0.33 -24.82 -15.58
N ALA A 146 1.30 -24.00 -16.02
CA ALA A 146 1.31 -23.43 -17.36
C ALA A 146 1.38 -24.52 -18.45
N ALA A 147 2.27 -25.50 -18.29
CA ALA A 147 2.39 -26.64 -19.21
C ALA A 147 1.14 -27.52 -19.25
N ALA A 148 0.41 -27.62 -18.12
CA ALA A 148 -0.85 -28.36 -18.01
C ALA A 148 -2.07 -27.59 -18.57
N GLY A 149 -1.86 -26.44 -19.22
CA GLY A 149 -2.92 -25.69 -19.91
C GLY A 149 -3.61 -24.62 -19.07
N ALA A 150 -3.01 -24.17 -17.95
CA ALA A 150 -3.54 -23.03 -17.22
C ALA A 150 -3.57 -21.76 -18.10
N PRO A 151 -4.57 -20.87 -17.97
CA PRO A 151 -4.70 -19.72 -18.86
C PRO A 151 -3.45 -18.82 -18.82
N ALA A 152 -2.85 -18.56 -19.99
CA ALA A 152 -1.61 -17.77 -20.10
C ALA A 152 -1.72 -16.38 -19.45
N GLN A 153 -2.89 -15.74 -19.55
CA GLN A 153 -3.16 -14.46 -18.89
C GLN A 153 -3.09 -14.57 -17.36
N ALA A 154 -3.63 -15.65 -16.78
CA ALA A 154 -3.60 -15.88 -15.34
C ALA A 154 -2.17 -16.19 -14.84
N VAL A 155 -1.41 -16.99 -15.60
CA VAL A 155 0.00 -17.27 -15.32
C VAL A 155 0.83 -15.98 -15.37
N GLY A 156 0.62 -15.15 -16.39
CA GLY A 156 1.29 -13.86 -16.52
C GLY A 156 0.94 -12.89 -15.38
N ALA A 157 -0.36 -12.79 -15.03
CA ALA A 157 -0.81 -11.95 -13.92
C ALA A 157 -0.24 -12.38 -12.57
N LEU A 158 -0.12 -13.69 -12.33
CA LEU A 158 0.52 -14.23 -11.13
C LEU A 158 1.99 -13.81 -11.05
N GLN A 159 2.74 -13.94 -12.16
CA GLN A 159 4.15 -13.52 -12.21
C GLN A 159 4.33 -12.04 -11.89
N VAL A 160 3.50 -11.16 -12.49
CA VAL A 160 3.53 -9.71 -12.21
C VAL A 160 3.22 -9.44 -10.74
N THR A 161 2.20 -10.09 -10.19
CA THR A 161 1.77 -9.84 -8.81
C THR A 161 2.78 -10.37 -7.80
N LEU A 162 3.42 -11.51 -8.09
CA LEU A 162 4.51 -12.04 -7.28
C LEU A 162 5.75 -11.13 -7.33
N ALA A 163 6.10 -10.58 -8.49
CA ALA A 163 7.19 -9.61 -8.60
C ALA A 163 6.93 -8.39 -7.70
N ARG A 164 5.71 -7.83 -7.73
CA ARG A 164 5.30 -6.72 -6.85
C ARG A 164 5.33 -7.10 -5.37
N ALA A 165 4.92 -8.32 -5.05
CA ALA A 165 4.99 -8.87 -3.71
C ALA A 165 6.43 -9.12 -3.23
N LEU A 166 7.45 -9.00 -4.08
CA LEU A 166 8.87 -9.13 -3.77
C LEU A 166 9.64 -7.82 -3.98
N ALA A 167 8.97 -6.74 -4.41
CA ALA A 167 9.60 -5.48 -4.81
C ALA A 167 10.40 -4.79 -3.68
N ASP A 168 10.05 -5.04 -2.42
CA ASP A 168 10.70 -4.50 -1.23
C ASP A 168 11.95 -5.29 -0.78
N LEU A 169 12.30 -6.38 -1.45
CA LEU A 169 13.54 -7.10 -1.16
C LEU A 169 14.77 -6.31 -1.61
N ASP A 170 15.92 -6.60 -1.00
CA ASP A 170 17.18 -6.00 -1.42
C ASP A 170 17.53 -6.41 -2.86
N ARG A 171 18.34 -5.58 -3.52
CA ARG A 171 18.66 -5.71 -4.95
C ARG A 171 19.33 -7.05 -5.29
N ASP A 172 20.17 -7.58 -4.40
CA ASP A 172 20.90 -8.83 -4.63
C ASP A 172 19.96 -10.03 -4.48
N THR A 173 19.05 -9.97 -3.51
CA THR A 173 18.00 -10.99 -3.36
C THR A 173 17.07 -10.99 -4.57
N ASN A 174 16.60 -9.82 -5.03
CA ASN A 174 15.78 -9.73 -6.24
C ASN A 174 16.49 -10.31 -7.47
N LEU A 175 17.80 -10.09 -7.62
CA LEU A 175 18.59 -10.68 -8.70
C LEU A 175 18.63 -12.22 -8.61
N ARG A 176 18.97 -12.78 -7.44
CA ARG A 176 19.02 -14.24 -7.26
C ARG A 176 17.67 -14.90 -7.54
N VAL A 177 16.58 -14.26 -7.12
CA VAL A 177 15.22 -14.75 -7.39
C VAL A 177 14.89 -14.63 -8.88
N ALA A 178 15.31 -13.55 -9.55
CA ALA A 178 15.14 -13.37 -11.00
C ALA A 178 15.85 -14.47 -11.81
N GLU A 179 17.11 -14.78 -11.48
CA GLU A 179 17.89 -15.84 -12.14
C GLU A 179 17.24 -17.22 -11.98
N ARG A 180 16.73 -17.53 -10.77
CA ARG A 180 15.96 -18.77 -10.54
C ARG A 180 14.66 -18.77 -11.33
N ALA A 181 13.90 -17.68 -11.31
CA ALA A 181 12.66 -17.57 -12.07
C ALA A 181 12.91 -17.80 -13.58
N GLU A 182 14.00 -17.24 -14.11
CA GLU A 182 14.44 -17.45 -15.49
C GLU A 182 14.72 -18.93 -15.78
N ALA A 183 15.45 -19.62 -14.90
CA ALA A 183 15.77 -21.05 -15.06
C ALA A 183 14.53 -21.96 -15.12
N HIS A 184 13.41 -21.52 -14.52
CA HIS A 184 12.11 -22.22 -14.58
C HIS A 184 11.17 -21.69 -15.67
N GLY A 185 11.64 -20.80 -16.54
CA GLY A 185 10.86 -20.24 -17.65
C GLY A 185 9.82 -19.19 -17.22
N LEU A 186 9.94 -18.62 -16.02
CA LEU A 186 9.07 -17.54 -15.52
C LEU A 186 9.62 -16.17 -15.92
N TRP A 187 9.63 -15.93 -17.23
CA TRP A 187 10.28 -14.76 -17.86
C TRP A 187 9.70 -13.42 -17.42
N THR A 188 8.39 -13.32 -17.19
CA THR A 188 7.75 -12.09 -16.71
C THR A 188 8.22 -11.76 -15.31
N LEU A 189 8.27 -12.75 -14.41
CA LEU A 189 8.76 -12.58 -13.04
C LEU A 189 10.25 -12.18 -13.04
N ALA A 190 11.08 -12.90 -13.80
CA ALA A 190 12.51 -12.62 -13.90
C ALA A 190 12.78 -11.20 -14.40
N ARG A 191 12.09 -10.78 -15.48
CA ARG A 191 12.19 -9.44 -16.04
C ARG A 191 11.78 -8.37 -15.04
N ASP A 192 10.65 -8.53 -14.38
CA ASP A 192 10.11 -7.52 -13.47
C ASP A 192 10.98 -7.38 -12.21
N LEU A 193 11.52 -8.49 -11.69
CA LEU A 193 12.50 -8.48 -10.60
C LEU A 193 13.83 -7.83 -11.00
N ALA A 194 14.31 -8.08 -12.23
CA ALA A 194 15.50 -7.40 -12.76
C ALA A 194 15.29 -5.88 -12.86
N ALA A 195 14.07 -5.40 -13.11
CA ALA A 195 13.77 -3.98 -13.13
C ALA A 195 13.96 -3.33 -11.74
N TYR A 196 13.55 -4.03 -10.66
CA TYR A 196 13.69 -3.54 -9.28
C TYR A 196 15.16 -3.35 -8.83
N ARG A 197 16.12 -4.00 -9.50
CA ARG A 197 17.56 -3.74 -9.27
C ARG A 197 17.99 -2.33 -9.70
N GLY A 198 17.29 -1.74 -10.68
CA GLY A 198 17.65 -0.46 -11.29
C GLY A 198 18.77 -0.55 -12.34
N ASP A 199 19.22 -1.77 -12.67
CA ASP A 199 20.23 -2.04 -13.70
C ASP A 199 19.52 -2.43 -15.01
N MET A 200 19.45 -1.48 -15.94
CA MET A 200 18.70 -1.66 -17.19
C MET A 200 19.44 -2.53 -18.22
N GLU A 201 20.76 -2.73 -18.08
CA GLU A 201 21.49 -3.72 -18.89
C GLU A 201 21.10 -5.14 -18.46
N ALA A 202 21.04 -5.39 -17.15
CA ALA A 202 20.58 -6.67 -16.62
C ALA A 202 19.13 -6.98 -17.04
N TRP A 203 18.25 -5.98 -16.96
CA TRP A 203 16.87 -6.09 -17.46
C TRP A 203 16.82 -6.44 -18.96
N LEU A 204 17.57 -5.72 -19.79
CA LEU A 204 17.61 -5.95 -21.24
C LEU A 204 18.17 -7.33 -21.59
N ALA A 205 19.15 -7.80 -20.82
CA ALA A 205 19.73 -9.14 -21.00
C ALA A 205 18.68 -10.25 -20.75
N VAL A 206 17.85 -10.13 -19.71
CA VAL A 206 16.73 -11.07 -19.45
C VAL A 206 15.73 -11.04 -20.61
N VAL A 207 15.34 -9.85 -21.08
CA VAL A 207 14.39 -9.70 -22.20
C VAL A 207 14.89 -10.37 -23.47
N ARG A 208 16.19 -10.20 -23.80
CA ARG A 208 16.80 -10.79 -25.00
C ARG A 208 16.96 -12.30 -24.91
N ARG A 209 17.11 -12.87 -23.72
CA ARG A 209 17.18 -14.34 -23.51
C ARG A 209 15.82 -15.01 -23.48
N SER A 210 14.73 -14.25 -23.35
CA SER A 210 13.38 -14.82 -23.31
C SER A 210 13.04 -15.59 -24.60
N PRO A 211 12.10 -16.55 -24.58
CA PRO A 211 11.76 -17.39 -25.73
C PRO A 211 11.10 -16.60 -26.85
N GLN A 212 10.62 -15.39 -26.54
CA GLN A 212 10.01 -14.45 -27.47
C GLN A 212 10.73 -13.10 -27.30
N PRO A 213 11.99 -12.99 -27.75
CA PRO A 213 12.70 -11.72 -27.69
C PRO A 213 11.97 -10.70 -28.58
N PRO A 214 12.05 -9.40 -28.26
CA PRO A 214 11.39 -8.38 -29.04
C PRO A 214 11.88 -8.41 -30.50
N ALA A 215 10.95 -8.56 -31.44
CA ALA A 215 11.25 -8.67 -32.87
C ALA A 215 11.79 -7.35 -33.47
N ASP A 216 11.42 -6.22 -32.86
CA ASP A 216 11.79 -4.88 -33.31
C ASP A 216 11.81 -3.87 -32.14
N ALA A 217 12.24 -2.65 -32.43
CA ALA A 217 12.31 -1.56 -31.46
C ALA A 217 10.93 -1.19 -30.88
N ARG A 218 9.84 -1.39 -31.63
CA ARG A 218 8.47 -1.12 -31.16
C ARG A 218 8.03 -2.15 -30.12
N SER A 219 8.35 -3.42 -30.34
CA SER A 219 8.09 -4.52 -29.40
C SER A 219 8.91 -4.34 -28.12
N LEU A 220 10.18 -3.92 -28.24
CA LEU A 220 11.01 -3.56 -27.09
C LEU A 220 10.43 -2.37 -26.32
N ALA A 221 9.99 -1.33 -27.02
CA ALA A 221 9.34 -0.17 -26.42
C ALA A 221 8.06 -0.55 -25.64
N ALA A 222 7.22 -1.42 -26.20
CA ALA A 222 6.02 -1.90 -25.51
C ALA A 222 6.36 -2.67 -24.22
N LEU A 223 7.40 -3.51 -24.25
CA LEU A 223 7.88 -4.24 -23.06
C LEU A 223 8.52 -3.31 -22.01
N PHE A 224 9.20 -2.25 -22.45
CA PHE A 224 9.89 -1.31 -21.56
C PHE A 224 8.96 -0.23 -20.99
N ALA A 225 7.81 0.02 -21.63
CA ALA A 225 6.87 1.06 -21.23
C ALA A 225 6.48 1.01 -19.74
N PRO A 226 6.18 -0.15 -19.11
CA PRO A 226 5.84 -0.19 -17.69
C PRO A 226 6.97 0.26 -16.76
N VAL A 227 8.23 0.03 -17.15
CA VAL A 227 9.42 0.48 -16.42
C VAL A 227 9.59 1.99 -16.60
N TRP A 228 9.58 2.46 -17.85
CA TRP A 228 9.79 3.87 -18.20
C TRP A 228 8.70 4.80 -17.65
N ARG A 229 7.43 4.38 -17.74
CA ARG A 229 6.27 5.14 -17.27
C ARG A 229 6.02 5.00 -15.75
N GLY A 230 6.74 4.10 -15.08
CA GLY A 230 6.63 3.89 -13.63
C GLY A 230 5.45 3.04 -13.17
N SER A 231 4.72 2.39 -14.07
CA SER A 231 3.56 1.54 -13.69
C SER A 231 3.95 0.16 -13.14
N LEU A 232 5.16 -0.32 -13.47
CA LEU A 232 5.73 -1.52 -12.86
C LEU A 232 6.31 -1.24 -11.47
N MET A 233 6.91 -0.06 -11.31
CA MET A 233 7.68 0.34 -10.14
C MET A 233 7.16 1.66 -9.53
N PRO A 234 5.89 1.76 -9.11
CA PRO A 234 5.39 3.00 -8.50
C PRO A 234 6.28 3.42 -7.32
N GLY A 235 6.64 4.71 -7.25
CA GLY A 235 7.41 5.28 -6.15
C GLY A 235 8.92 5.01 -6.18
N LEU A 236 9.40 4.13 -7.07
CA LEU A 236 10.83 3.96 -7.28
C LEU A 236 11.35 4.96 -8.31
N ALA A 237 12.60 5.38 -8.14
CA ALA A 237 13.25 6.27 -9.10
C ALA A 237 13.29 5.59 -10.47
N ARG A 238 12.73 6.28 -11.47
CA ARG A 238 12.81 5.83 -12.86
C ARG A 238 14.27 5.82 -13.31
N PRO A 239 14.64 4.91 -14.23
CA PRO A 239 15.97 4.95 -14.80
C PRO A 239 16.19 6.28 -15.52
N ALA A 240 17.34 6.90 -15.30
CA ALA A 240 17.70 8.12 -16.00
C ALA A 240 17.99 7.80 -17.47
N ARG A 241 17.47 8.62 -18.40
CA ARG A 241 17.53 8.36 -19.85
C ARG A 241 18.98 8.24 -20.36
N ASP A 242 19.88 9.04 -19.82
CA ASP A 242 21.31 9.02 -20.11
C ASP A 242 22.01 7.74 -19.63
N ALA A 243 21.52 7.16 -18.54
CA ALA A 243 22.00 5.88 -18.00
C ALA A 243 21.43 4.64 -18.72
N LEU A 244 20.54 4.80 -19.70
CA LEU A 244 19.96 3.68 -20.44
C LEU A 244 20.90 3.14 -21.53
N PRO A 245 20.89 1.82 -21.81
CA PRO A 245 21.46 1.22 -23.01
C PRO A 245 20.93 1.87 -24.30
N ALA A 246 21.69 1.82 -25.39
CA ALA A 246 21.33 2.47 -26.66
C ALA A 246 19.95 2.05 -27.17
N ASP A 247 19.64 0.76 -27.16
CA ASP A 247 18.34 0.21 -27.58
C ASP A 247 17.18 0.74 -26.73
N LEU A 248 17.40 0.89 -25.41
CA LEU A 248 16.38 1.42 -24.51
C LEU A 248 16.21 2.93 -24.66
N ARG A 249 17.26 3.68 -25.01
CA ARG A 249 17.12 5.09 -25.41
C ARG A 249 16.28 5.24 -26.67
N ALA A 250 16.51 4.41 -27.68
CA ALA A 250 15.69 4.38 -28.89
C ALA A 250 14.24 3.96 -28.60
N ALA A 251 14.03 3.00 -27.68
CA ALA A 251 12.71 2.63 -27.22
C ALA A 251 11.99 3.79 -26.51
N VAL A 252 12.70 4.57 -25.68
CA VAL A 252 12.17 5.79 -25.05
C VAL A 252 11.77 6.82 -26.11
N ASP A 253 12.59 7.03 -27.15
CA ASP A 253 12.24 7.94 -28.23
C ASP A 253 10.95 7.55 -28.94
N LEU A 254 10.72 6.26 -29.17
CA LEU A 254 9.47 5.75 -29.73
C LEU A 254 8.29 5.98 -28.78
N LEU A 255 8.48 5.73 -27.48
CA LEU A 255 7.45 5.92 -26.46
C LEU A 255 7.06 7.39 -26.31
N ASP A 256 8.04 8.29 -26.36
CA ASP A 256 7.81 9.73 -26.20
C ASP A 256 7.28 10.36 -27.49
N ALA A 257 7.69 9.90 -28.67
CA ALA A 257 7.11 10.33 -29.94
C ALA A 257 5.62 9.97 -30.08
N GLY A 258 5.21 8.81 -29.53
CA GLY A 258 3.82 8.36 -29.52
C GLY A 258 3.01 8.86 -28.32
N ARG A 259 3.57 9.72 -27.47
CA ARG A 259 2.94 10.13 -26.21
C ARG A 259 1.85 11.19 -26.46
N PRO A 260 0.59 10.95 -26.04
CA PRO A 260 -0.43 12.00 -26.06
C PRO A 260 -0.02 13.17 -25.17
N ALA A 261 -0.35 14.39 -25.58
CA ALA A 261 -0.13 15.58 -24.77
C ALA A 261 -0.81 15.43 -23.39
N GLY A 262 -0.07 15.71 -22.30
CA GLY A 262 -0.58 15.59 -20.94
C GLY A 262 -0.46 14.19 -20.32
N ALA A 263 0.02 13.17 -21.04
CA ALA A 263 0.18 11.82 -20.48
C ALA A 263 1.26 11.75 -19.37
N GLU A 264 2.13 12.75 -19.25
CA GLU A 264 3.01 13.00 -18.09
C GLU A 264 2.26 13.20 -16.78
N GLY A 265 0.99 13.62 -16.85
CA GLY A 265 0.11 13.65 -15.69
C GLY A 265 -0.13 12.25 -15.09
N PHE A 266 -0.29 11.23 -15.94
CA PHE A 266 -0.50 9.85 -15.50
C PHE A 266 0.71 9.26 -14.80
N ASP A 267 1.86 9.44 -15.42
CA ASP A 267 3.15 9.11 -14.84
C ASP A 267 3.35 9.75 -13.45
N THR A 268 2.98 11.02 -13.28
CA THR A 268 3.12 11.72 -12.00
C THR A 268 2.19 11.14 -10.93
N VAL A 269 0.96 10.75 -11.30
CA VAL A 269 0.03 10.09 -10.37
C VAL A 269 0.55 8.72 -9.96
N LEU A 270 1.17 7.96 -10.88
CA LEU A 270 1.80 6.67 -10.55
C LEU A 270 3.00 6.85 -9.61
N ASP A 271 3.84 7.86 -9.83
CA ASP A 271 4.93 8.18 -8.92
C ASP A 271 4.40 8.51 -7.51
N LEU A 272 3.31 9.29 -7.43
CA LEU A 272 2.66 9.61 -6.16
C LEU A 272 2.05 8.38 -5.50
N LEU A 273 1.48 7.45 -6.26
CA LEU A 273 0.89 6.21 -5.74
C LEU A 273 1.89 5.34 -4.99
N GLY A 274 3.15 5.31 -5.41
CA GLY A 274 4.17 4.54 -4.71
C GLY A 274 4.66 5.16 -3.39
N VAL A 275 4.24 6.39 -3.07
CA VAL A 275 4.57 7.02 -1.78
C VAL A 275 3.33 7.29 -0.93
N THR A 276 2.13 7.27 -1.50
CA THR A 276 0.87 7.40 -0.75
C THR A 276 -0.29 6.66 -1.42
N PRO A 277 -0.94 5.70 -0.72
CA PRO A 277 -2.12 4.98 -1.25
C PRO A 277 -3.30 5.88 -1.63
N ALA A 278 -3.42 7.06 -1.01
CA ALA A 278 -4.47 8.03 -1.28
C ALA A 278 -4.49 8.49 -2.75
N ALA A 279 -3.35 8.40 -3.45
CA ALA A 279 -3.25 8.74 -4.87
C ALA A 279 -4.09 7.83 -5.79
N THR A 280 -4.55 6.68 -5.30
CA THR A 280 -5.49 5.80 -6.04
C THR A 280 -6.74 6.57 -6.46
N ILE A 281 -7.23 7.50 -5.61
CA ILE A 281 -8.37 8.35 -5.94
C ILE A 281 -8.08 9.22 -7.18
N LEU A 282 -6.87 9.80 -7.26
CA LEU A 282 -6.45 10.59 -8.43
C LEU A 282 -6.29 9.72 -9.66
N ALA A 283 -5.73 8.52 -9.52
CA ALA A 283 -5.59 7.57 -10.63
C ALA A 283 -6.95 7.20 -11.22
N THR A 284 -7.93 6.87 -10.37
CA THR A 284 -9.30 6.57 -10.79
C THR A 284 -9.99 7.78 -11.40
N ALA A 285 -9.89 8.96 -10.77
CA ALA A 285 -10.50 10.19 -11.28
C ALA A 285 -9.96 10.57 -12.67
N MET A 286 -8.65 10.46 -12.88
CA MET A 286 -8.03 10.75 -14.16
C MET A 286 -8.37 9.70 -15.21
N ASN A 287 -8.43 8.42 -14.85
CA ASN A 287 -8.86 7.35 -15.76
C ASN A 287 -10.31 7.55 -16.23
N GLN A 288 -11.21 8.02 -15.36
CA GLN A 288 -12.61 8.26 -15.71
C GLN A 288 -12.86 9.56 -16.48
N THR A 289 -12.05 10.59 -16.25
CA THR A 289 -12.25 11.92 -16.87
C THR A 289 -11.38 12.19 -18.08
N GLY A 290 -10.23 11.53 -18.19
CA GLY A 290 -9.17 11.86 -19.14
C GLY A 290 -8.53 13.24 -18.90
N GLU A 291 -8.68 13.85 -17.71
CA GLU A 291 -8.18 15.19 -17.42
C GLU A 291 -6.70 15.17 -16.97
N PRO A 292 -5.73 15.54 -17.84
CA PRO A 292 -4.31 15.47 -17.50
C PRO A 292 -3.89 16.49 -16.44
N ARG A 293 -4.65 17.59 -16.26
CA ARG A 293 -4.37 18.60 -15.23
C ARG A 293 -4.45 18.05 -13.80
N LEU A 294 -5.15 16.94 -13.57
CA LEU A 294 -5.11 16.25 -12.28
C LEU A 294 -3.69 15.76 -11.95
N GLY A 295 -2.91 15.36 -12.96
CA GLY A 295 -1.52 15.00 -12.77
C GLY A 295 -0.60 16.21 -12.55
N SER A 296 -0.67 17.21 -13.42
CA SER A 296 0.25 18.36 -13.36
C SER A 296 -0.08 19.37 -12.23
N GLU A 297 -1.35 19.61 -11.93
CA GLU A 297 -1.77 20.62 -10.96
C GLU A 297 -2.10 20.05 -9.57
N VAL A 298 -2.29 18.73 -9.43
CA VAL A 298 -2.60 18.10 -8.13
C VAL A 298 -1.51 17.11 -7.72
N ALA A 299 -1.19 16.13 -8.56
CA ALA A 299 -0.21 15.11 -8.19
C ALA A 299 1.22 15.67 -8.12
N ALA A 300 1.65 16.51 -9.09
CA ALA A 300 3.01 17.03 -9.13
C ALA A 300 3.37 17.90 -7.90
N PRO A 301 2.51 18.85 -7.46
CA PRO A 301 2.80 19.63 -6.25
C PRO A 301 2.83 18.77 -4.97
N LEU A 302 1.95 17.76 -4.86
CA LEU A 302 1.95 16.82 -3.74
C LEU A 302 3.25 16.00 -3.70
N LEU A 303 3.64 15.43 -4.83
CA LEU A 303 4.86 14.65 -4.95
C LEU A 303 6.10 15.49 -4.66
N LYS A 304 6.12 16.74 -5.12
CA LYS A 304 7.19 17.70 -4.78
C LYS A 304 7.24 17.96 -3.28
N GLY A 305 6.10 18.24 -2.63
CA GLY A 305 6.04 18.45 -1.18
C GLY A 305 6.54 17.24 -0.38
N ILE A 306 6.25 16.02 -0.83
CA ILE A 306 6.76 14.79 -0.22
C ILE A 306 8.28 14.67 -0.44
N ARG A 307 8.77 14.86 -1.66
CA ARG A 307 10.21 14.79 -2.00
C ARG A 307 11.03 15.83 -1.23
N ASP A 308 10.48 17.03 -1.06
CA ASP A 308 11.09 18.12 -0.31
C ASP A 308 10.90 17.99 1.22
N ARG A 309 10.29 16.90 1.69
CA ARG A 309 10.00 16.61 3.11
C ARG A 309 9.13 17.66 3.80
N GLN A 310 8.32 18.38 3.03
CA GLN A 310 7.30 19.31 3.54
C GLN A 310 6.00 18.58 3.93
N ILE A 311 5.78 17.40 3.37
CA ILE A 311 4.66 16.51 3.67
C ILE A 311 5.25 15.15 4.00
N ASP A 312 4.95 14.63 5.19
CA ASP A 312 5.27 13.24 5.54
C ASP A 312 4.08 12.36 5.16
N PRO A 313 4.17 11.52 4.11
CA PRO A 313 3.04 10.72 3.67
C PRO A 313 2.55 9.70 4.71
N ALA A 314 3.37 9.33 5.69
CA ALA A 314 2.98 8.44 6.78
C ALA A 314 2.26 9.18 7.91
N ALA A 315 2.68 10.41 8.24
CA ALA A 315 2.06 11.21 9.30
C ALA A 315 0.84 12.01 8.82
N ASP A 316 0.87 12.51 7.57
CA ASP A 316 -0.01 13.54 7.03
C ASP A 316 -1.11 13.00 6.08
N GLY A 317 -1.56 11.77 6.27
CA GLY A 317 -2.55 11.12 5.40
C GLY A 317 -3.84 11.94 5.19
N ASP A 318 -4.38 12.55 6.25
CA ASP A 318 -5.56 13.43 6.15
C ASP A 318 -5.25 14.74 5.40
N ALA A 319 -4.02 15.26 5.49
CA ALA A 319 -3.61 16.44 4.76
C ALA A 319 -3.47 16.18 3.27
N ILE A 320 -2.88 15.03 2.89
CA ILE A 320 -2.79 14.60 1.49
C ILE A 320 -4.19 14.44 0.90
N ARG A 321 -5.10 13.74 1.58
CA ARG A 321 -6.49 13.57 1.13
C ARG A 321 -7.22 14.92 0.99
N ALA A 322 -7.07 15.83 1.96
CA ALA A 322 -7.65 17.17 1.84
C ALA A 322 -7.12 17.96 0.63
N LEU A 323 -5.82 17.83 0.32
CA LEU A 323 -5.19 18.46 -0.86
C LEU A 323 -5.65 17.81 -2.17
N ILE A 324 -5.86 16.49 -2.20
CA ILE A 324 -6.46 15.79 -3.33
C ILE A 324 -7.87 16.34 -3.62
N LEU A 325 -8.70 16.52 -2.60
CA LEU A 325 -10.04 17.10 -2.75
C LEU A 325 -9.98 18.53 -3.31
N ALA A 326 -9.19 19.38 -2.66
CA ALA A 326 -9.04 20.78 -3.06
C ALA A 326 -8.54 20.91 -4.51
N GLY A 327 -7.53 20.12 -4.88
CA GLY A 327 -6.97 20.09 -6.23
C GLY A 327 -7.98 19.58 -7.26
N THR A 328 -8.71 18.50 -6.95
CA THR A 328 -9.72 17.94 -7.86
C THR A 328 -10.86 18.94 -8.11
N VAL A 329 -11.34 19.60 -7.05
CA VAL A 329 -12.36 20.67 -7.15
C VAL A 329 -11.85 21.85 -7.97
N ARG A 330 -10.60 22.26 -7.77
CA ARG A 330 -9.99 23.35 -8.54
C ARG A 330 -9.90 23.03 -10.04
N VAL A 331 -9.51 21.81 -10.39
CA VAL A 331 -9.29 21.40 -11.78
C VAL A 331 -10.61 21.16 -12.52
N LEU A 332 -11.56 20.46 -11.88
CA LEU A 332 -12.81 20.02 -12.51
C LEU A 332 -14.01 20.94 -12.26
N GLY A 333 -13.93 21.81 -11.25
CA GLY A 333 -15.08 22.51 -10.68
C GLY A 333 -15.80 21.67 -9.62
N ALA A 334 -16.44 22.34 -8.66
CA ALA A 334 -17.03 21.70 -7.48
C ALA A 334 -18.08 20.63 -7.81
N GLU A 335 -19.06 20.95 -8.66
CA GLU A 335 -20.14 20.03 -9.00
C GLU A 335 -19.65 18.77 -9.75
N ARG A 336 -18.78 18.96 -10.74
CA ARG A 336 -18.20 17.84 -11.50
C ARG A 336 -17.29 16.98 -10.62
N ALA A 337 -16.45 17.60 -9.78
CA ALA A 337 -15.59 16.87 -8.85
C ALA A 337 -16.41 16.03 -7.86
N ARG A 338 -17.45 16.60 -7.25
CA ARG A 338 -18.32 15.88 -6.31
C ARG A 338 -19.04 14.72 -6.98
N THR A 339 -19.63 14.94 -8.15
CA THR A 339 -20.31 13.89 -8.92
C THR A 339 -19.36 12.75 -9.24
N LEU A 340 -18.16 13.07 -9.73
CA LEU A 340 -17.13 12.10 -10.05
C LEU A 340 -16.69 11.31 -8.80
N LEU A 341 -16.27 12.01 -7.74
CA LEU A 341 -15.77 11.39 -6.52
C LEU A 341 -16.84 10.60 -5.77
N ALA A 342 -18.12 10.92 -5.98
CA ALA A 342 -19.24 10.15 -5.46
C ALA A 342 -19.52 8.85 -6.25
N SER A 343 -19.02 8.74 -7.48
CA SER A 343 -19.35 7.65 -8.41
C SER A 343 -18.54 6.37 -8.24
N PHE A 344 -17.43 6.41 -7.50
CA PHE A 344 -16.55 5.27 -7.30
C PHE A 344 -16.19 5.09 -5.82
N PRO A 345 -15.92 3.84 -5.38
CA PRO A 345 -15.58 3.56 -3.99
C PRO A 345 -14.30 4.29 -3.56
N GLY A 346 -14.23 4.69 -2.30
CA GLY A 346 -12.98 5.14 -1.70
C GLY A 346 -11.90 4.05 -1.72
N PRO A 347 -10.63 4.41 -1.49
CA PRO A 347 -9.55 3.44 -1.36
C PRO A 347 -9.87 2.44 -0.23
N GLY A 348 -9.46 1.18 -0.44
CA GLY A 348 -9.85 0.02 0.38
C GLY A 348 -9.37 0.03 1.83
N ASP A 349 -8.65 1.08 2.25
CA ASP A 349 -8.25 1.37 3.62
C ASP A 349 -9.32 2.14 4.42
N THR A 350 -10.43 2.54 3.78
CA THR A 350 -11.54 3.24 4.42
C THR A 350 -12.84 2.48 4.18
N TRP A 351 -13.37 1.86 5.24
CA TRP A 351 -14.75 1.35 5.29
C TRP A 351 -15.56 2.26 6.27
N PRO A 352 -16.90 2.50 6.14
CA PRO A 352 -17.83 1.80 5.27
C PRO A 352 -17.46 2.06 3.83
N ALA A 353 -18.01 1.32 2.86
CA ALA A 353 -17.97 1.72 1.45
C ALA A 353 -18.67 3.08 1.27
N GLY A 354 -18.04 4.14 1.74
CA GLY A 354 -18.22 5.48 1.27
C GLY A 354 -17.54 5.55 -0.10
N ASN A 355 -18.11 6.37 -0.95
CA ASN A 355 -17.41 6.77 -2.15
C ASN A 355 -16.15 7.59 -1.78
N ALA A 356 -15.33 7.87 -2.79
CA ALA A 356 -14.13 8.68 -2.58
C ALA A 356 -14.44 10.07 -2.00
N LEU A 357 -15.59 10.67 -2.35
CA LEU A 357 -16.00 11.97 -1.81
C LEU A 357 -16.13 11.96 -0.29
N VAL A 358 -16.90 11.02 0.27
CA VAL A 358 -17.09 10.89 1.73
C VAL A 358 -15.74 10.72 2.44
N THR A 359 -14.87 9.89 1.88
CA THR A 359 -13.53 9.64 2.43
C THR A 359 -12.69 10.93 2.51
N LEU A 360 -12.70 11.70 1.44
CA LEU A 360 -11.96 12.95 1.33
C LEU A 360 -12.53 14.04 2.26
N GLU A 361 -13.86 14.16 2.34
CA GLU A 361 -14.53 15.15 3.20
C GLU A 361 -14.35 14.86 4.69
N ARG A 362 -14.42 13.60 5.10
CA ARG A 362 -14.08 13.21 6.48
C ARG A 362 -12.64 13.54 6.81
N SER A 363 -11.71 13.30 5.89
CA SER A 363 -10.28 13.62 6.07
C SER A 363 -10.05 15.13 6.22
N LEU A 364 -10.69 15.94 5.37
CA LEU A 364 -10.69 17.39 5.49
C LEU A 364 -11.26 17.85 6.83
N THR A 365 -12.35 17.24 7.28
CA THR A 365 -13.03 17.58 8.53
C THR A 365 -12.17 17.24 9.75
N ARG A 366 -11.63 16.02 9.81
CA ARG A 366 -10.67 15.58 10.84
C ARG A 366 -9.48 16.52 10.93
N ARG A 367 -8.84 16.83 9.79
CA ARG A 367 -7.73 17.78 9.72
C ARG A 367 -8.11 19.16 10.27
N SER A 368 -9.27 19.67 9.90
CA SER A 368 -9.73 21.00 10.31
C SER A 368 -9.97 21.08 11.81
N LEU A 369 -10.52 20.03 12.41
CA LEU A 369 -10.89 19.99 13.82
C LEU A 369 -9.74 19.59 14.76
N ALA A 370 -8.70 18.91 14.24
CA ALA A 370 -7.62 18.37 15.07
C ALA A 370 -6.89 19.44 15.89
N ALA A 371 -6.53 20.59 15.29
CA ALA A 371 -5.86 21.69 15.99
C ALA A 371 -6.76 22.33 17.07
N TYR A 372 -8.06 22.47 16.78
CA TYR A 372 -9.03 22.95 17.76
C TYR A 372 -9.11 22.02 18.97
N VAL A 373 -9.19 20.71 18.74
CA VAL A 373 -9.24 19.71 19.81
C VAL A 373 -7.96 19.67 20.65
N ARG A 374 -6.79 19.87 20.02
CA ARG A 374 -5.51 20.02 20.73
C ARG A 374 -5.39 21.34 21.50
N GLY A 375 -6.27 22.31 21.24
CA GLY A 375 -6.23 23.63 21.87
C GLY A 375 -5.22 24.59 21.26
N GLU A 376 -4.73 24.28 20.06
CA GLU A 376 -3.75 25.07 19.32
C GLU A 376 -4.41 26.19 18.50
N ALA A 377 -5.71 26.07 18.24
CA ALA A 377 -6.48 26.99 17.41
C ALA A 377 -7.92 27.17 17.96
N PRO A 378 -8.60 28.29 17.64
CA PRO A 378 -10.03 28.42 17.88
C PRO A 378 -10.84 27.45 17.01
N ALA A 379 -12.14 27.34 17.29
CA ALA A 379 -13.05 26.53 16.48
C ALA A 379 -13.02 27.04 15.02
N PRO A 380 -12.72 26.18 14.04
CA PRO A 380 -12.64 26.59 12.64
C PRO A 380 -14.03 26.86 12.07
N PRO A 381 -14.16 27.74 11.05
CA PRO A 381 -15.37 27.82 10.25
C PRO A 381 -15.56 26.54 9.41
N ARG A 382 -16.78 26.31 8.92
CA ARG A 382 -17.07 25.21 7.97
C ARG A 382 -16.16 25.33 6.74
N PRO A 383 -15.36 24.31 6.41
CA PRO A 383 -14.55 24.33 5.20
C PRO A 383 -15.43 24.47 3.95
N PRO A 384 -15.09 25.38 3.01
CA PRO A 384 -15.93 25.66 1.84
C PRO A 384 -16.00 24.50 0.83
N LEU A 385 -15.08 23.53 0.94
CA LEU A 385 -15.02 22.37 0.06
C LEU A 385 -16.03 21.29 0.43
N LEU A 386 -16.55 21.28 1.66
CA LEU A 386 -17.54 20.29 2.08
C LEU A 386 -18.84 20.44 1.28
N SER A 387 -19.41 19.32 0.86
CA SER A 387 -20.73 19.25 0.24
C SER A 387 -21.79 19.82 1.20
N VAL A 388 -22.87 20.38 0.66
CA VAL A 388 -23.88 21.11 1.44
C VAL A 388 -24.53 20.22 2.50
N ASP A 389 -24.75 18.96 2.16
CA ASP A 389 -25.32 17.90 2.97
C ASP A 389 -24.35 17.30 4.00
N PHE A 390 -23.06 17.62 3.92
CA PHE A 390 -22.10 17.18 4.95
C PHE A 390 -22.46 17.78 6.30
N ASP A 391 -22.58 16.94 7.32
CA ASP A 391 -22.94 17.32 8.68
C ASP A 391 -21.76 17.94 9.46
N TRP A 392 -21.37 19.15 9.06
CA TRP A 392 -20.33 19.90 9.75
C TRP A 392 -20.70 20.19 11.22
N SER A 393 -21.98 20.47 11.49
CA SER A 393 -22.44 20.85 12.82
C SER A 393 -22.29 19.71 13.82
N GLY A 394 -22.66 18.48 13.44
CA GLY A 394 -22.46 17.30 14.29
C GLY A 394 -20.98 17.04 14.60
N TRP A 395 -20.11 17.17 13.60
CA TRP A 395 -18.66 17.03 13.77
C TRP A 395 -18.05 18.11 14.68
N LEU A 396 -18.46 19.36 14.50
CA LEU A 396 -18.03 20.46 15.36
C LEU A 396 -18.53 20.26 16.80
N ASN A 397 -19.77 19.82 16.98
CA ASN A 397 -20.33 19.51 18.30
C ASN A 397 -19.56 18.38 19.01
N ALA A 398 -19.16 17.34 18.28
CA ALA A 398 -18.30 16.28 18.82
C ALA A 398 -16.93 16.84 19.25
N ALA A 399 -16.29 17.66 18.41
CA ALA A 399 -15.02 18.31 18.72
C ALA A 399 -15.11 19.24 19.96
N GLN A 400 -16.21 19.97 20.10
CA GLN A 400 -16.47 20.81 21.27
C GLN A 400 -16.67 19.98 22.54
N SER A 401 -17.37 18.84 22.45
CA SER A 401 -17.55 17.91 23.58
C SER A 401 -16.21 17.37 24.06
N ILE A 402 -15.35 16.95 23.12
CA ILE A 402 -13.96 16.54 23.43
C ILE A 402 -13.19 17.65 24.15
N ARG A 403 -13.35 18.91 23.73
CA ARG A 403 -12.69 20.08 24.36
C ARG A 403 -13.21 20.37 25.76
N ARG A 404 -14.49 20.10 26.04
CA ARG A 404 -15.08 20.23 27.37
C ARG A 404 -14.81 19.03 28.28
N GLY A 405 -14.26 17.94 27.74
CA GLY A 405 -14.08 16.68 28.49
C GLY A 405 -15.40 15.93 28.70
N GLU A 406 -16.39 16.19 27.86
CA GLU A 406 -17.72 15.58 27.90
C GLU A 406 -17.87 14.57 26.76
N PRO A 407 -18.64 13.48 26.95
CA PRO A 407 -18.97 12.58 25.85
C PRO A 407 -19.79 13.32 24.79
N ALA A 408 -19.52 13.05 23.52
CA ALA A 408 -20.40 13.51 22.44
C ALA A 408 -21.78 12.81 22.55
N PRO A 409 -22.85 13.36 21.93
CA PRO A 409 -24.12 12.65 21.82
C PRO A 409 -23.93 11.26 21.20
N ASP A 410 -24.81 10.31 21.54
CA ASP A 410 -24.66 8.90 21.14
C ASP A 410 -24.53 8.72 19.61
N SER A 411 -25.23 9.54 18.82
CA SER A 411 -25.16 9.53 17.35
C SER A 411 -23.80 9.95 16.78
N TYR A 412 -22.92 10.53 17.61
CA TYR A 412 -21.61 11.07 17.20
C TYR A 412 -20.43 10.42 17.92
N ARG A 413 -20.61 9.32 18.67
CA ARG A 413 -19.49 8.68 19.39
C ARG A 413 -18.41 8.11 18.45
N ILE A 414 -18.78 7.66 17.25
CA ILE A 414 -17.79 7.24 16.23
C ILE A 414 -17.02 8.45 15.68
N VAL A 415 -17.72 9.56 15.43
CA VAL A 415 -17.10 10.82 15.02
C VAL A 415 -16.15 11.35 16.10
N GLU A 416 -16.54 11.24 17.37
CA GLU A 416 -15.69 11.57 18.52
C GLU A 416 -14.38 10.76 18.49
N ALA A 417 -14.44 9.45 18.25
CA ALA A 417 -13.25 8.60 18.13
C ALA A 417 -12.35 9.03 16.95
N GLU A 418 -12.93 9.37 15.80
CA GLU A 418 -12.20 9.86 14.63
C GLU A 418 -11.47 11.17 14.88
N VAL A 419 -12.14 12.12 15.52
CA VAL A 419 -11.55 13.42 15.84
C VAL A 419 -10.46 13.27 16.92
N LEU A 420 -10.67 12.41 17.93
CA LEU A 420 -9.63 12.07 18.91
C LEU A 420 -8.40 11.46 18.24
N PHE A 421 -8.59 10.54 17.30
CA PHE A 421 -7.50 9.92 16.54
C PHE A 421 -6.73 10.97 15.72
N ALA A 422 -7.43 11.83 14.98
CA ALA A 422 -6.82 12.91 14.20
C ALA A 422 -6.07 13.93 15.07
N ALA A 423 -6.53 14.14 16.31
CA ALA A 423 -5.85 14.97 17.30
C ALA A 423 -4.65 14.29 17.98
N GLY A 424 -4.29 13.06 17.60
CA GLY A 424 -3.18 12.30 18.18
C GLY A 424 -3.50 11.65 19.54
N ARG A 425 -4.76 11.68 19.98
CA ARG A 425 -5.21 11.08 21.26
C ARG A 425 -5.64 9.62 21.05
N HIS A 426 -4.75 8.79 20.49
CA HIS A 426 -5.07 7.44 20.03
C HIS A 426 -5.65 6.53 21.13
N ALA A 427 -5.04 6.52 22.33
CA ALA A 427 -5.53 5.74 23.45
C ALA A 427 -6.97 6.10 23.88
N ALA A 428 -7.32 7.39 23.82
CA ALA A 428 -8.68 7.85 24.12
C ALA A 428 -9.67 7.42 23.03
N ALA A 429 -9.28 7.52 21.76
CA ALA A 429 -10.09 7.03 20.64
C ALA A 429 -10.34 5.51 20.75
N LEU A 430 -9.32 4.72 21.02
CA LEU A 430 -9.43 3.27 21.20
C LEU A 430 -10.25 2.89 22.45
N GLY A 431 -10.09 3.62 23.55
CA GLY A 431 -10.90 3.44 24.76
C GLY A 431 -12.39 3.68 24.50
N LEU A 432 -12.70 4.73 23.73
CA LEU A 432 -14.07 5.01 23.29
C LEU A 432 -14.64 3.90 22.42
N LEU A 433 -13.90 3.47 21.40
CA LEU A 433 -14.31 2.37 20.51
C LEU A 433 -14.58 1.08 21.29
N ARG A 434 -13.73 0.74 22.27
CA ARG A 434 -13.98 -0.41 23.16
C ARG A 434 -15.29 -0.28 23.95
N ALA A 435 -15.58 0.90 24.47
CA ALA A 435 -16.80 1.15 25.24
C ALA A 435 -18.08 1.01 24.40
N LEU A 436 -18.01 1.34 23.11
CA LEU A 436 -19.11 1.15 22.16
C LEU A 436 -19.36 -0.33 21.80
N GLY A 437 -18.38 -1.20 22.08
CA GLY A 437 -18.44 -2.62 21.81
C GLY A 437 -18.12 -3.01 20.37
N PRO A 438 -17.93 -4.30 20.07
CA PRO A 438 -17.42 -4.77 18.77
C PRO A 438 -18.53 -4.85 17.71
N THR A 439 -19.16 -3.71 17.41
CA THR A 439 -20.06 -3.57 16.25
C THR A 439 -19.24 -3.48 14.96
N ASP A 440 -19.88 -3.71 13.80
CA ASP A 440 -19.20 -3.60 12.50
C ASP A 440 -18.56 -2.22 12.30
N GLU A 441 -19.26 -1.15 12.69
CA GLU A 441 -18.78 0.24 12.57
C GLU A 441 -17.57 0.51 13.48
N VAL A 442 -17.60 0.02 14.73
CA VAL A 442 -16.46 0.14 15.65
C VAL A 442 -15.25 -0.62 15.14
N ARG A 443 -15.44 -1.87 14.70
CA ARG A 443 -14.35 -2.71 14.18
C ARG A 443 -13.72 -2.07 12.95
N GLN A 444 -14.55 -1.60 12.03
CA GLN A 444 -14.11 -0.87 10.87
C GLN A 444 -13.28 0.39 11.22
N GLN A 445 -13.76 1.20 12.17
CA GLN A 445 -13.04 2.38 12.60
C GLN A 445 -11.71 2.01 13.26
N ALA A 446 -11.69 0.94 14.07
CA ALA A 446 -10.47 0.40 14.66
C ALA A 446 -9.48 -0.11 13.59
N HIS A 447 -9.95 -0.75 12.52
CA HIS A 447 -9.09 -1.20 11.40
C HIS A 447 -8.51 -0.03 10.62
N THR A 448 -9.30 1.02 10.37
CA THR A 448 -8.81 2.26 9.73
C THR A 448 -7.70 2.90 10.57
N MET A 449 -7.89 2.96 11.89
CA MET A 449 -6.84 3.43 12.82
C MET A 449 -5.62 2.52 12.81
N LEU A 450 -5.81 1.21 12.85
CA LEU A 450 -4.74 0.21 12.83
C LEU A 450 -3.84 0.35 11.59
N VAL A 451 -4.43 0.48 10.39
CA VAL A 451 -3.70 0.67 9.13
C VAL A 451 -2.94 2.00 9.12
N ALA A 452 -3.57 3.09 9.58
CA ALA A 452 -2.91 4.39 9.65
C ALA A 452 -1.74 4.42 10.66
N LEU A 453 -1.88 3.70 11.79
CA LEU A 453 -0.80 3.54 12.76
C LEU A 453 0.34 2.67 12.21
N ASP A 454 0.04 1.57 11.53
CA ASP A 454 1.05 0.74 10.86
C ASP A 454 1.84 1.53 9.80
N GLN A 455 1.16 2.35 8.99
CA GLN A 455 1.82 3.23 8.00
C GLN A 455 2.83 4.18 8.65
N ARG A 456 2.53 4.73 9.83
CA ARG A 456 3.45 5.58 10.62
C ARG A 456 4.69 4.85 11.14
N CYS A 457 4.62 3.53 11.25
CA CYS A 457 5.67 2.69 11.80
C CYS A 457 6.48 1.92 10.75
N GLY A 458 6.15 2.05 9.46
CA GLY A 458 6.86 1.38 8.36
C GLY A 458 5.95 0.66 7.36
N GLY A 459 4.63 0.63 7.59
CA GLY A 459 3.65 0.09 6.65
C GLY A 459 3.82 -1.40 6.40
N THR A 460 3.87 -2.20 7.47
CA THR A 460 4.17 -3.64 7.38
C THR A 460 3.08 -4.44 6.67
N LEU A 461 1.85 -3.93 6.59
CA LEU A 461 0.75 -4.56 5.85
C LEU A 461 0.76 -4.23 4.34
N TRP A 462 1.06 -3.00 3.94
CA TRP A 462 0.88 -2.57 2.55
C TRP A 462 2.22 -2.45 1.78
N PRO A 463 2.37 -3.10 0.61
CA PRO A 463 3.59 -2.94 -0.19
C PRO A 463 3.74 -1.54 -0.77
N GLN A 464 5.00 -1.20 -1.08
CA GLN A 464 5.38 -0.01 -1.83
C GLN A 464 4.84 -0.06 -3.28
N ALA A 465 4.71 -1.27 -3.85
CA ALA A 465 4.08 -1.48 -5.15
C ALA A 465 2.61 -1.90 -5.01
N PRO A 466 1.67 -1.40 -5.85
CA PRO A 466 0.25 -1.65 -5.70
C PRO A 466 -0.11 -3.12 -5.94
N VAL A 467 -0.70 -3.73 -4.92
CA VAL A 467 -1.37 -5.03 -4.96
C VAL A 467 -2.80 -4.86 -4.42
N SER A 468 -3.69 -5.79 -4.76
CA SER A 468 -5.10 -5.71 -4.37
C SER A 468 -5.39 -6.02 -2.91
N GLU A 469 -4.46 -6.66 -2.19
CA GLU A 469 -4.67 -7.14 -0.81
C GLU A 469 -3.41 -6.89 0.05
N PRO A 470 -3.54 -6.67 1.37
CA PRO A 470 -2.39 -6.55 2.27
C PRO A 470 -1.44 -7.75 2.16
N LEU A 471 -0.15 -7.59 2.46
CA LEU A 471 0.84 -8.68 2.41
C LEU A 471 1.37 -8.97 3.81
N TYR A 472 1.24 -10.22 4.28
CA TYR A 472 1.81 -10.65 5.56
C TYR A 472 3.30 -10.95 5.38
N ARG A 473 4.15 -10.03 5.81
CA ARG A 473 5.60 -10.14 5.69
C ARG A 473 6.18 -10.73 6.96
N PHE A 474 6.82 -11.89 6.85
CA PHE A 474 7.65 -12.42 7.93
C PHE A 474 9.12 -12.32 7.51
N PRO A 475 10.04 -12.11 8.47
CA PRO A 475 11.47 -12.22 8.17
C PRO A 475 11.80 -13.62 7.67
N PRO A 476 12.80 -13.78 6.78
CA PRO A 476 13.24 -15.11 6.33
C PRO A 476 13.60 -15.99 7.52
N ARG A 477 13.19 -17.25 7.49
CA ARG A 477 13.61 -18.22 8.50
C ARG A 477 15.09 -18.54 8.29
N ARG A 478 15.91 -18.38 9.35
CA ARG A 478 17.30 -18.84 9.31
C ARG A 478 17.28 -20.37 9.30
N SER A 479 17.75 -20.98 8.20
CA SER A 479 17.95 -22.42 8.10
C SER A 479 19.18 -22.89 8.86
#